data_AF-A0A258E9Q4-F1
#
_entry.id   AF-A0A258E9Q4-F1
#
_cell.length_a   1.000
_cell.length_b   1.000
_cell.length_c   1.000
_cell.angle_alpha   90.00
_cell.angle_beta   90.00
_cell.angle_gamma   90.00
#
_symmetry.space_group_name_H-M   'P 1'
#
loop_
_entity.id
_entity.type
_entity.pdbx_description
1 polymer ?
#
loop_
_entity_poly.entity_id
_entity_poly.type
_entity_poly.pdbx_seq_one_letter_code
_entity_poly.pdbx_strand_id
1 'polypeptide(L)'
;MKTLSRIFLALLGGILWACSGFLDEKPNLSLVIPEKLDDFQGLLDAEMRGMNSYPTNGLISSDDVVIGPGTLPRLNFNLSAFYFWESETSLPGEMDIHWQSAYSKIMYANVVLDGLKDYNPTNSGEELRMVDLEAQARFFRAQGHYEALMHYGETFDPQAGTQLGIPIRTTSDINVRTNRASVRECFDFILEDLEFAANHLREKQEIPTRPSRWAAEAMLGRVYLNMQDYPGLQKSQFFASLLL
;
A
#
# COMPACT_ATOMS: atom_id res chain seq x y z
N MET A 1 17.97 42.27 -53.53
CA MET A 1 17.07 42.46 -52.36
C MET A 1 15.84 41.55 -52.37
N LYS A 2 15.12 41.38 -53.49
CA LYS A 2 13.91 40.52 -53.56
C LYS A 2 14.17 39.02 -53.33
N THR A 3 15.34 38.51 -53.70
CA THR A 3 15.77 37.12 -53.48
C THR A 3 16.15 36.81 -52.03
N LEU A 4 16.82 37.74 -51.34
CA LEU A 4 17.12 37.60 -49.90
C LEU A 4 15.84 37.61 -49.05
N SER A 5 14.86 38.45 -49.40
CA SER A 5 13.56 38.52 -48.71
C SER A 5 12.75 37.21 -48.85
N ARG A 6 12.85 36.52 -50.00
CA ARG A 6 12.18 35.22 -50.21
C ARG A 6 12.85 34.08 -49.42
N ILE A 7 14.18 34.10 -49.29
CA ILE A 7 14.91 33.14 -48.46
C ILE A 7 14.61 33.37 -46.97
N PHE A 8 14.50 34.63 -46.55
CA PHE A 8 14.13 34.97 -45.17
C PHE A 8 12.71 34.53 -44.81
N LEU A 9 11.73 34.69 -45.72
CA LEU A 9 10.36 34.19 -45.51
C LEU A 9 10.29 32.65 -45.48
N ALA A 10 11.10 31.95 -46.29
CA ALA A 10 11.15 30.50 -46.29
C ALA A 10 11.77 29.92 -45.00
N LEU A 11 12.79 30.59 -44.45
CA LEU A 11 13.38 30.26 -43.15
C LEU A 11 12.44 30.55 -41.97
N LEU A 12 11.60 31.59 -42.06
CA LEU A 12 10.60 31.90 -41.04
C LEU A 12 9.46 30.86 -40.99
N GLY A 13 9.09 30.27 -42.14
CA GLY A 13 8.05 29.26 -42.24
C GLY A 13 8.42 27.90 -41.63
N GLY A 14 9.72 27.55 -41.59
CA GLY A 14 10.19 26.28 -41.01
C GLY A 14 10.16 26.23 -39.49
N ILE A 15 10.11 27.38 -38.80
CA ILE A 15 10.13 27.47 -37.34
C ILE A 15 8.75 27.18 -36.73
N LEU A 16 7.68 27.26 -37.53
CA LEU A 16 6.31 26.97 -37.09
C LEU A 16 5.90 25.49 -37.25
N TRP A 17 6.83 24.63 -37.66
CA TRP A 17 6.68 23.17 -37.68
C TRP A 17 7.41 22.51 -36.49
N ALA A 18 7.42 23.18 -35.34
CA ALA A 18 7.89 22.58 -34.10
C ALA A 18 6.79 21.66 -33.53
N CYS A 19 7.10 20.37 -33.42
CA CYS A 19 6.24 19.34 -32.85
C CYS A 19 5.72 19.77 -31.46
N SER A 20 4.39 19.85 -31.31
CA SER A 20 3.73 20.26 -30.07
C SER A 20 3.95 19.33 -28.88
N GLY A 21 4.44 18.10 -29.09
CA GLY A 21 4.56 17.10 -28.02
C GLY A 21 5.75 17.28 -27.06
N PHE A 22 6.79 18.05 -27.41
CA PHE A 22 8.00 18.16 -26.59
C PHE A 22 7.84 19.08 -25.36
N LEU A 23 6.84 19.98 -25.39
CA LEU A 23 6.55 20.93 -24.30
C LEU A 23 5.39 20.48 -23.38
N ASP A 24 4.66 19.42 -23.77
CA ASP A 24 3.60 18.80 -22.96
C ASP A 24 4.14 17.75 -21.97
N GLU A 25 5.41 17.36 -22.12
CA GLU A 25 6.06 16.41 -21.23
C GLU A 25 6.38 17.08 -19.89
N LYS A 26 5.55 16.80 -18.88
CA LYS A 26 5.65 17.42 -17.55
C LYS A 26 7.08 17.21 -17.01
N PRO A 27 7.81 18.29 -16.67
CA PRO A 27 9.25 18.24 -16.34
C PRO A 27 9.55 17.50 -15.02
N ASN A 28 8.53 17.12 -14.26
CA ASN A 28 8.67 16.33 -13.05
C ASN A 28 7.50 15.35 -12.92
N LEU A 29 7.77 14.05 -13.12
CA LEU A 29 6.80 12.97 -12.93
C LEU A 29 6.26 12.89 -11.49
N SER A 30 6.94 13.52 -10.51
CA SER A 30 6.49 13.56 -9.11
C SER A 30 5.31 14.50 -8.85
N LEU A 31 4.86 15.27 -9.86
CA LEU A 31 3.74 16.23 -9.78
C LEU A 31 2.53 15.84 -10.64
N VAL A 32 2.54 14.64 -11.24
CA VAL A 32 1.40 14.15 -12.02
C VAL A 32 0.36 13.60 -11.05
N ILE A 33 -0.77 14.31 -10.93
CA ILE A 33 -1.97 13.76 -10.31
C ILE A 33 -2.40 12.58 -11.21
N PRO A 34 -2.47 11.35 -10.69
CA PRO A 34 -2.90 10.19 -11.48
C PRO A 34 -4.35 10.38 -11.92
N GLU A 35 -4.64 10.18 -13.20
CA GLU A 35 -5.99 10.38 -13.77
C GLU A 35 -6.49 9.12 -14.50
N LYS A 36 -5.60 8.24 -14.93
CA LYS A 36 -5.93 7.04 -15.71
C LYS A 36 -5.73 5.77 -14.89
N LEU A 37 -6.43 4.70 -15.28
CA LEU A 37 -6.26 3.38 -14.67
C LEU A 37 -4.82 2.85 -14.73
N ASP A 38 -4.04 3.22 -15.76
CA ASP A 38 -2.62 2.87 -15.85
C ASP A 38 -1.77 3.61 -14.80
N ASP A 39 -2.08 4.88 -14.55
CA ASP A 39 -1.37 5.68 -13.54
C ASP A 39 -1.65 5.10 -12.15
N PHE A 40 -2.92 4.77 -11.86
CA PHE A 40 -3.33 4.14 -10.61
C PHE A 40 -2.68 2.77 -10.42
N GLN A 41 -2.66 1.92 -11.46
CA GLN A 41 -1.96 0.63 -11.39
C GLN A 41 -0.47 0.83 -11.14
N GLY A 42 0.16 1.82 -11.78
CA GLY A 42 1.56 2.15 -11.57
C GLY A 42 1.88 2.59 -10.14
N LEU A 43 0.93 3.19 -9.42
CA LEU A 43 1.10 3.47 -8.00
C LEU A 43 1.15 2.20 -7.14
N LEU A 44 0.31 1.20 -7.45
CA LEU A 44 0.22 -0.04 -6.69
C LEU A 44 1.32 -1.06 -7.05
N ASP A 45 1.75 -1.08 -8.32
CA ASP A 45 2.82 -1.95 -8.81
C ASP A 45 4.22 -1.50 -8.37
N ALA A 46 4.35 -0.30 -7.82
CA ALA A 46 5.63 0.33 -7.53
C ALA A 46 6.40 -0.41 -6.43
N GLU A 47 7.15 -1.44 -6.81
CA GLU A 47 7.97 -2.27 -5.93
C GLU A 47 8.95 -1.44 -5.09
N MET A 48 9.58 -0.43 -5.69
CA MET A 48 10.48 0.51 -4.99
C MET A 48 9.80 1.30 -3.85
N ARG A 49 8.46 1.33 -3.80
CA ARG A 49 7.68 2.00 -2.76
C ARG A 49 7.25 1.05 -1.63
N GLY A 50 7.68 -0.20 -1.67
CA GLY A 50 7.44 -1.16 -0.59
C GLY A 50 6.02 -1.73 -0.53
N MET A 51 5.23 -1.61 -1.60
CA MET A 51 3.86 -2.16 -1.66
C MET A 51 3.81 -3.67 -1.36
N ASN A 52 4.85 -4.42 -1.78
CA ASN A 52 5.01 -5.85 -1.51
C ASN A 52 6.03 -6.17 -0.39
N SER A 53 6.42 -5.16 0.40
CA SER A 53 7.32 -5.35 1.54
C SER A 53 6.53 -5.62 2.83
N TYR A 54 7.15 -6.35 3.76
CA TYR A 54 6.59 -6.66 5.08
C TYR A 54 7.67 -6.44 6.16
N PRO A 55 7.34 -5.86 7.33
CA PRO A 55 8.29 -5.67 8.42
C PRO A 55 8.89 -6.98 8.94
N THR A 56 10.21 -7.04 9.13
CA THR A 56 10.92 -8.23 9.64
C THR A 56 11.28 -8.14 11.12
N ASN A 57 11.02 -7.00 11.76
CA ASN A 57 11.31 -6.76 13.17
C ASN A 57 10.65 -7.80 14.10
N GLY A 58 9.43 -8.24 13.81
CA GLY A 58 8.78 -9.31 14.59
C GLY A 58 9.55 -10.65 14.57
N LEU A 59 10.20 -10.99 13.46
CA LEU A 59 11.08 -12.17 13.36
C LEU A 59 12.39 -11.97 14.10
N ILE A 60 12.92 -10.74 14.11
CA ILE A 60 14.18 -10.42 14.81
C ILE A 60 13.97 -10.41 16.32
N SER A 61 12.79 -10.04 16.78
CA SER A 61 12.41 -10.07 18.19
C SER A 61 11.95 -11.47 18.65
N SER A 62 11.81 -12.47 17.76
CA SER A 62 11.40 -13.82 18.15
C SER A 62 12.58 -14.69 18.59
N ASP A 63 12.26 -15.89 19.10
CA ASP A 63 13.21 -16.93 19.46
C ASP A 63 13.70 -17.78 18.26
N ASP A 64 13.16 -17.55 17.05
CA ASP A 64 13.58 -18.23 15.83
C ASP A 64 14.93 -17.73 15.29
N VAL A 65 15.32 -16.51 15.64
CA VAL A 65 16.58 -15.89 15.16
C VAL A 65 17.54 -15.72 16.32
N VAL A 66 18.70 -16.39 16.22
CA VAL A 66 19.80 -16.21 17.17
C VAL A 66 20.98 -15.53 16.48
N ILE A 67 21.31 -14.32 16.91
CA ILE A 67 22.39 -13.52 16.31
C ILE A 67 23.69 -13.83 17.05
N GLY A 68 24.62 -14.47 16.34
CA GLY A 68 25.92 -14.87 16.90
C GLY A 68 26.83 -13.68 17.26
N PRO A 69 27.80 -13.88 18.17
CA PRO A 69 28.65 -12.80 18.71
C PRO A 69 29.53 -12.10 17.66
N GLY A 70 29.78 -12.72 16.51
CA GLY A 70 30.52 -12.09 15.41
C GLY A 70 29.70 -11.11 14.57
N THR A 71 28.37 -11.24 14.60
CA THR A 71 27.42 -10.41 13.84
C THR A 71 26.77 -9.37 14.71
N LEU A 72 26.50 -9.69 15.98
CA LEU A 72 25.79 -8.83 16.92
C LEU A 72 26.36 -7.40 17.00
N PRO A 73 27.70 -7.17 17.11
CA PRO A 73 28.26 -5.82 17.15
C PRO A 73 28.19 -5.06 15.82
N ARG A 74 27.74 -5.71 14.74
CA ARG A 74 27.62 -5.13 13.39
C ARG A 74 26.19 -4.73 13.05
N LEU A 75 25.22 -5.03 13.92
CA LEU A 75 23.84 -4.59 13.72
C LEU A 75 23.78 -3.07 13.81
N ASN A 76 22.89 -2.47 13.03
CA ASN A 76 22.50 -1.09 13.26
C ASN A 76 21.68 -0.98 14.56
N PHE A 77 21.50 0.25 15.05
CA PHE A 77 20.80 0.50 16.32
C PHE A 77 19.41 -0.12 16.36
N ASN A 78 18.56 0.17 15.36
CA ASN A 78 17.17 -0.32 15.31
C ASN A 78 17.11 -1.86 15.40
N LEU A 79 17.94 -2.57 14.63
CA LEU A 79 17.98 -4.04 14.64
C LEU A 79 18.45 -4.60 15.99
N SER A 80 19.45 -3.97 16.63
CA SER A 80 19.89 -4.35 17.96
C SER A 80 18.78 -4.09 19.01
N ALA A 81 18.09 -2.97 18.91
CA ALA A 81 17.00 -2.60 19.80
C ALA A 81 15.83 -3.60 19.72
N PHE A 82 15.42 -3.99 18.50
CA PHE A 82 14.41 -5.04 18.30
C PHE A 82 14.87 -6.39 18.86
N TYR A 83 16.13 -6.78 18.64
CA TYR A 83 16.65 -8.06 19.11
C TYR A 83 16.66 -8.17 20.65
N PHE A 84 16.99 -7.07 21.34
CA PHE A 84 17.05 -7.02 22.81
C PHE A 84 15.78 -6.50 23.48
N TRP A 85 14.72 -6.22 22.72
CA TRP A 85 13.46 -5.71 23.25
C TRP A 85 13.62 -4.40 24.02
N GLU A 86 14.47 -3.52 23.50
CA GLU A 86 14.69 -2.19 24.07
C GLU A 86 13.39 -1.36 23.96
N SER A 87 13.14 -0.50 24.96
CA SER A 87 11.95 0.36 24.97
C SER A 87 11.95 1.40 23.85
N GLU A 88 13.14 1.82 23.42
CA GLU A 88 13.34 2.76 22.33
C GLU A 88 13.94 2.02 21.14
N THR A 89 13.15 1.90 20.08
CA THR A 89 13.53 1.15 18.89
C THR A 89 14.21 2.00 17.83
N SER A 90 14.28 3.32 18.02
CA SER A 90 14.88 4.29 17.10
C SER A 90 15.64 5.40 17.84
N LEU A 91 16.64 5.99 17.19
CA LEU A 91 17.39 7.10 17.77
C LEU A 91 16.56 8.40 17.78
N PRO A 92 16.80 9.32 18.73
CA PRO A 92 16.12 10.61 18.75
C PRO A 92 16.27 11.36 17.42
N GLY A 93 15.14 11.73 16.81
CA GLY A 93 15.09 12.45 15.54
C GLY A 93 15.18 11.56 14.30
N GLU A 94 15.36 10.25 14.46
CA GLU A 94 15.20 9.30 13.35
C GLU A 94 13.72 9.01 13.10
N MET A 95 13.40 8.80 11.82
CA MET A 95 12.08 8.35 11.41
C MET A 95 11.97 6.85 11.61
N ASP A 96 10.88 6.40 12.24
CA ASP A 96 10.57 4.97 12.29
C ASP A 96 10.19 4.47 10.90
N ILE A 97 11.09 3.68 10.31
CA ILE A 97 10.95 3.12 8.97
C ILE A 97 9.77 2.16 8.84
N HIS A 98 9.38 1.47 9.92
CA HIS A 98 8.28 0.51 9.89
C HIS A 98 6.94 1.25 9.88
N TRP A 99 6.81 2.29 10.70
CA TRP A 99 5.66 3.19 10.66
C TRP A 99 5.53 3.85 9.28
N GLN A 100 6.63 4.40 8.78
CA GLN A 100 6.67 5.05 7.48
C GLN A 100 6.25 4.08 6.36
N SER A 101 6.81 2.87 6.34
CA SER A 101 6.51 1.87 5.31
C SER A 101 5.03 1.49 5.29
N ALA A 102 4.45 1.20 6.47
CA ALA A 102 3.05 0.86 6.60
C ALA A 102 2.12 2.00 6.15
N TYR A 103 2.37 3.23 6.61
CA TYR A 103 1.54 4.39 6.24
C TYR A 103 1.78 4.91 4.83
N SER A 104 2.94 4.65 4.22
CA SER A 104 3.17 4.94 2.81
C SER A 104 2.32 4.05 1.92
N LYS A 105 2.23 2.75 2.24
CA LYS A 105 1.35 1.79 1.56
C LYS A 105 -0.12 2.22 1.63
N ILE A 106 -0.57 2.62 2.83
CA ILE A 106 -1.92 3.18 3.05
C ILE A 106 -2.14 4.45 2.22
N MET A 107 -1.16 5.35 2.18
CA MET A 107 -1.25 6.59 1.42
C MET A 107 -1.42 6.32 -0.08
N TYR A 108 -0.60 5.46 -0.69
CA TYR A 108 -0.71 5.14 -2.11
C TYR A 108 -2.04 4.46 -2.45
N ALA A 109 -2.50 3.54 -1.60
CA ALA A 109 -3.81 2.94 -1.75
C ALA A 109 -4.93 4.00 -1.69
N ASN A 110 -4.87 4.94 -0.74
CA ASN A 110 -5.86 6.00 -0.65
C ASN A 110 -5.82 6.98 -1.83
N VAL A 111 -4.64 7.29 -2.40
CA VAL A 111 -4.55 8.11 -3.63
C VAL A 111 -5.28 7.43 -4.78
N VAL A 112 -5.11 6.12 -4.94
CA VAL A 112 -5.86 5.35 -5.95
C VAL A 112 -7.36 5.39 -5.64
N LEU A 113 -7.77 5.06 -4.42
CA LEU A 113 -9.19 5.02 -4.05
C LEU A 113 -9.89 6.37 -4.15
N ASP A 114 -9.21 7.46 -3.82
CA ASP A 114 -9.76 8.81 -4.00
C ASP A 114 -9.86 9.16 -5.49
N GLY A 115 -8.85 8.84 -6.30
CA GLY A 115 -8.88 9.09 -7.74
C GLY A 115 -9.93 8.27 -8.51
N LEU A 116 -10.20 7.04 -8.08
CA LEU A 116 -11.22 6.18 -8.70
C LEU A 116 -12.66 6.68 -8.46
N LYS A 117 -12.92 7.48 -7.41
CA LYS A 117 -14.26 8.05 -7.14
C LYS A 117 -14.75 8.95 -8.27
N ASP A 118 -13.83 9.68 -8.89
CA ASP A 118 -14.13 10.62 -9.97
C ASP A 118 -13.88 10.01 -11.37
N TYR A 119 -13.40 8.76 -11.43
CA TYR A 119 -13.14 8.06 -12.68
C TYR A 119 -14.44 7.55 -13.30
N ASN A 120 -14.65 7.86 -14.59
CA ASN A 120 -15.84 7.45 -15.33
C ASN A 120 -15.43 6.43 -16.41
N PRO A 121 -15.70 5.12 -16.23
CA PRO A 121 -15.35 4.11 -17.22
C PRO A 121 -16.15 4.31 -18.51
N THR A 122 -15.49 4.18 -19.66
CA THR A 122 -16.12 4.39 -20.98
C THR A 122 -16.76 3.13 -21.55
N ASN A 123 -16.42 1.96 -20.98
CA ASN A 123 -16.89 0.66 -21.42
C ASN A 123 -16.80 -0.37 -20.27
N SER A 124 -17.42 -1.54 -20.45
CA SER A 124 -17.45 -2.61 -19.43
C SER A 124 -16.07 -3.19 -19.11
N GLY A 125 -15.12 -3.16 -20.06
CA GLY A 125 -13.74 -3.60 -19.81
C GLY A 125 -13.01 -2.66 -18.85
N GLU A 126 -13.19 -1.35 -19.02
CA GLU A 126 -12.67 -0.34 -18.09
C GLU A 126 -13.34 -0.42 -16.72
N GLU A 127 -14.66 -0.65 -16.68
CA GLU A 127 -15.38 -0.82 -15.41
C GLU A 127 -14.86 -2.03 -14.62
N LEU A 128 -14.70 -3.18 -15.26
CA LEU A 128 -14.12 -4.36 -14.62
C LEU A 128 -12.69 -4.12 -14.12
N ARG A 129 -11.90 -3.38 -14.91
CA ARG A 129 -10.53 -3.01 -14.53
C ARG A 129 -10.50 -2.04 -13.36
N MET A 130 -11.42 -1.08 -13.33
CA MET A 130 -11.59 -0.11 -12.24
C MET A 130 -11.92 -0.83 -10.93
N VAL A 131 -12.85 -1.78 -10.96
CA VAL A 131 -13.25 -2.59 -9.79
C VAL A 131 -12.09 -3.47 -9.29
N ASP A 132 -11.35 -4.12 -10.18
CA ASP A 132 -10.16 -4.89 -9.78
C ASP A 132 -9.08 -3.97 -9.17
N LEU A 133 -8.88 -2.76 -9.71
CA LEU A 133 -7.96 -1.77 -9.13
C LEU A 133 -8.40 -1.27 -7.75
N GLU A 134 -9.70 -1.02 -7.56
CA GLU A 134 -10.25 -0.68 -6.24
C GLU A 134 -9.97 -1.80 -5.23
N ALA A 135 -10.20 -3.04 -5.65
CA ALA A 135 -9.95 -4.23 -4.83
C ALA A 135 -8.46 -4.39 -4.48
N GLN A 136 -7.55 -4.17 -5.43
CA GLN A 136 -6.10 -4.16 -5.17
C GLN A 136 -5.70 -3.06 -4.19
N ALA A 137 -6.24 -1.85 -4.34
CA ALA A 137 -5.95 -0.73 -3.45
C ALA A 137 -6.45 -0.99 -2.02
N ARG A 138 -7.68 -1.48 -1.85
CA ARG A 138 -8.21 -1.88 -0.54
C ARG A 138 -7.39 -3.00 0.11
N PHE A 139 -6.95 -4.00 -0.66
CA PHE A 139 -6.03 -5.02 -0.15
C PHE A 139 -4.75 -4.40 0.45
N PHE A 140 -4.07 -3.52 -0.29
CA PHE A 140 -2.85 -2.88 0.20
C PHE A 140 -3.12 -1.94 1.38
N ARG A 141 -4.26 -1.25 1.39
CA ARG A 141 -4.68 -0.41 2.53
C ARG A 141 -4.88 -1.25 3.79
N ALA A 142 -5.61 -2.36 3.69
CA ALA A 142 -5.78 -3.29 4.79
C ALA A 142 -4.45 -3.88 5.25
N GLN A 143 -3.58 -4.28 4.31
CA GLN A 143 -2.25 -4.80 4.64
C GLN A 143 -1.41 -3.78 5.41
N GLY A 144 -1.37 -2.53 4.97
CA GLY A 144 -0.62 -1.47 5.67
C GLY A 144 -1.17 -1.21 7.08
N HIS A 145 -2.50 -1.16 7.25
CA HIS A 145 -3.10 -1.01 8.58
C HIS A 145 -2.80 -2.21 9.47
N TYR A 146 -2.84 -3.43 8.93
CA TYR A 146 -2.51 -4.64 9.67
C TYR A 146 -1.04 -4.65 10.12
N GLU A 147 -0.11 -4.32 9.23
CA GLU A 147 1.33 -4.23 9.56
C GLU A 147 1.60 -3.23 10.68
N ALA A 148 0.98 -2.04 10.63
CA ALA A 148 1.09 -1.07 11.70
C ALA A 148 0.41 -1.55 12.99
N LEU A 149 -0.78 -2.17 12.90
CA LEU A 149 -1.48 -2.67 14.08
C LEU A 149 -0.68 -3.74 14.82
N MET A 150 -0.03 -4.65 14.08
CA MET A 150 0.80 -5.72 14.68
C MET A 150 2.03 -5.20 15.39
N HIS A 151 2.53 -4.01 15.03
CA HIS A 151 3.74 -3.46 15.65
C HIS A 151 3.46 -2.41 16.73
N TYR A 152 2.41 -1.60 16.58
CA TYR A 152 2.13 -0.45 17.45
C TYR A 152 0.81 -0.55 18.22
N GLY A 153 -0.04 -1.51 17.87
CA GLY A 153 -1.28 -1.80 18.60
C GLY A 153 -1.01 -2.66 19.82
N GLU A 154 -1.90 -2.57 20.80
CA GLU A 154 -1.94 -3.56 21.88
C GLU A 154 -2.41 -4.92 21.35
N THR A 155 -1.93 -6.01 21.95
CA THR A 155 -2.32 -7.38 21.58
C THR A 155 -3.82 -7.56 21.70
N PHE A 156 -4.50 -8.04 20.67
CA PHE A 156 -5.95 -8.23 20.70
C PHE A 156 -6.40 -9.19 21.81
N ASP A 157 -7.32 -8.71 22.64
CA ASP A 157 -8.08 -9.47 23.61
C ASP A 157 -9.57 -9.25 23.32
N PRO A 158 -10.31 -10.30 22.91
CA PRO A 158 -11.73 -10.16 22.59
C PRO A 158 -12.60 -9.73 23.78
N GLN A 159 -12.10 -9.85 25.02
CA GLN A 159 -12.79 -9.42 26.24
C GLN A 159 -12.44 -7.97 26.63
N ALA A 160 -11.40 -7.38 26.05
CA ALA A 160 -10.94 -6.03 26.36
C ALA A 160 -11.53 -5.02 25.37
N GLY A 161 -12.35 -4.08 25.86
CA GLY A 161 -13.01 -3.08 25.02
C GLY A 161 -12.21 -1.79 24.79
N THR A 162 -11.05 -1.62 25.42
CA THR A 162 -10.32 -0.35 25.49
C THR A 162 -8.93 -0.41 24.89
N GLN A 163 -8.62 -1.47 24.16
CA GLN A 163 -7.27 -1.70 23.68
C GLN A 163 -6.90 -0.70 22.59
N LEU A 164 -5.75 -0.07 22.75
CA LEU A 164 -5.35 1.04 21.89
C LEU A 164 -4.70 0.51 20.60
N GLY A 165 -5.34 0.79 19.47
CA GLY A 165 -4.89 0.37 18.14
C GLY A 165 -4.05 1.45 17.46
N ILE A 166 -4.33 1.73 16.19
CA ILE A 166 -3.59 2.72 15.38
C ILE A 166 -4.55 3.75 14.77
N PRO A 167 -4.06 4.87 14.22
CA PRO A 167 -4.90 5.76 13.43
C PRO A 167 -5.35 5.10 12.12
N ILE A 168 -6.67 5.04 11.88
CA ILE A 168 -7.24 4.54 10.62
C ILE A 168 -7.29 5.69 9.61
N ARG A 169 -6.69 5.48 8.44
CA ARG A 169 -6.56 6.50 7.37
C ARG A 169 -7.25 6.01 6.11
N THR A 170 -8.32 6.70 5.71
CA THR A 170 -9.19 6.31 4.57
C THR A 170 -9.13 7.28 3.39
N THR A 171 -8.28 8.30 3.46
CA THR A 171 -8.10 9.33 2.43
C THR A 171 -6.63 9.72 2.28
N SER A 172 -6.30 10.19 1.08
CA SER A 172 -5.01 10.75 0.71
C SER A 172 -4.79 12.19 1.22
N ASP A 173 -5.83 12.86 1.72
CA ASP A 173 -5.71 14.22 2.26
C ASP A 173 -4.89 14.24 3.57
N ILE A 174 -3.66 14.76 3.47
CA ILE A 174 -2.71 14.88 4.58
C ILE A 174 -3.17 15.83 5.69
N ASN A 175 -4.15 16.70 5.41
CA ASN A 175 -4.64 17.69 6.38
C ASN A 175 -5.69 17.11 7.32
N VAL A 176 -6.31 15.98 6.95
CA VAL A 176 -7.26 15.29 7.82
C VAL A 176 -6.53 14.79 9.06
N ARG A 177 -7.02 15.17 10.24
CA ARG A 177 -6.46 14.70 11.52
C ARG A 177 -7.15 13.40 11.93
N THR A 178 -6.36 12.46 12.42
CA THR A 178 -6.85 11.16 12.90
C THR A 178 -6.25 10.85 14.25
N ASN A 179 -7.09 10.35 15.17
CA ASN A 179 -6.65 9.81 16.45
C ASN A 179 -6.46 8.30 16.33
N ARG A 180 -5.78 7.68 17.31
CA ARG A 180 -5.72 6.21 17.40
C ARG A 180 -7.14 5.67 17.61
N ALA A 181 -7.53 4.73 16.77
CA ALA A 181 -8.72 3.91 16.98
C ALA A 181 -8.39 2.79 17.97
N SER A 182 -9.42 2.09 18.45
CA SER A 182 -9.25 0.84 19.19
C SER A 182 -8.71 -0.27 18.30
N VAL A 183 -8.10 -1.30 18.90
CA VAL A 183 -7.63 -2.49 18.16
C VAL A 183 -8.79 -3.16 17.43
N ARG A 184 -9.98 -3.22 18.04
CA ARG A 184 -11.17 -3.79 17.41
C ARG A 184 -11.61 -3.01 16.18
N GLU A 185 -11.72 -1.68 16.27
CA GLU A 185 -12.08 -0.85 15.10
C GLU A 185 -11.05 -0.99 13.97
N CYS A 186 -9.77 -1.14 14.30
CA CYS A 186 -8.73 -1.39 13.29
C CYS A 186 -8.96 -2.73 12.58
N PHE A 187 -9.25 -3.79 13.32
CA PHE A 187 -9.54 -5.09 12.73
C PHE A 187 -10.81 -5.11 11.89
N ASP A 188 -11.89 -4.50 12.38
CA ASP A 188 -13.16 -4.42 11.64
C ASP A 188 -12.96 -3.70 10.30
N PHE A 189 -12.18 -2.60 10.30
CA PHE A 189 -11.81 -1.89 9.07
C PHE A 189 -10.94 -2.73 8.12
N ILE A 190 -9.94 -3.44 8.65
CA ILE A 190 -9.07 -4.33 7.88
C ILE A 190 -9.89 -5.45 7.23
N LEU A 191 -10.83 -6.05 7.96
CA LEU A 191 -11.71 -7.10 7.46
C LEU A 191 -12.60 -6.58 6.33
N GLU A 192 -13.22 -5.40 6.48
CA GLU A 192 -14.08 -4.82 5.44
C GLU A 192 -13.32 -4.66 4.10
N ASP A 193 -12.11 -4.09 4.14
CA ASP A 193 -11.32 -3.90 2.93
C ASP A 193 -10.86 -5.22 2.32
N LEU A 194 -10.50 -6.22 3.14
CA LEU A 194 -10.08 -7.54 2.66
C LEU A 194 -11.25 -8.38 2.12
N GLU A 195 -12.44 -8.30 2.72
CA GLU A 195 -13.65 -8.95 2.22
C GLU A 195 -14.06 -8.36 0.87
N PHE A 196 -14.00 -7.03 0.71
CA PHE A 196 -14.19 -6.42 -0.60
C PHE A 196 -13.15 -6.93 -1.59
N ALA A 197 -11.87 -6.95 -1.21
CA ALA A 197 -10.80 -7.41 -2.08
C ALA A 197 -10.99 -8.86 -2.51
N ALA A 198 -11.33 -9.78 -1.60
CA ALA A 198 -11.57 -11.18 -1.91
C ALA A 198 -12.72 -11.36 -2.92
N ASN A 199 -13.79 -10.58 -2.79
CA ASN A 199 -14.94 -10.68 -3.69
C ASN A 199 -14.68 -10.14 -5.11
N HIS A 200 -13.78 -9.17 -5.25
CA HIS A 200 -13.63 -8.41 -6.50
C HIS A 200 -12.29 -8.64 -7.22
N LEU A 201 -11.28 -9.16 -6.53
CA LEU A 201 -10.02 -9.53 -7.18
C LEU A 201 -10.20 -10.73 -8.11
N ARG A 202 -9.44 -10.70 -9.20
CA ARG A 202 -9.23 -11.88 -10.04
C ARG A 202 -8.71 -13.03 -9.19
N GLU A 203 -9.18 -14.23 -9.51
CA GLU A 203 -8.71 -15.45 -8.84
C GLU A 203 -7.19 -15.58 -8.97
N LYS A 204 -6.65 -15.33 -10.16
CA LYS A 204 -5.20 -15.24 -10.39
C LYS A 204 -4.89 -13.98 -11.19
N GLN A 205 -3.88 -13.25 -10.76
CA GLN A 205 -3.38 -12.08 -11.49
C GLN A 205 -2.44 -12.50 -12.62
N GLU A 206 -2.44 -11.74 -13.71
CA GLU A 206 -1.48 -11.92 -14.82
C GLU A 206 -0.05 -11.64 -14.35
N ILE A 207 0.11 -10.60 -13.52
CA ILE A 207 1.36 -10.25 -12.85
C ILE A 207 1.32 -10.84 -11.43
N PRO A 208 2.21 -11.79 -11.08
CA PRO A 208 2.16 -12.50 -9.80
C PRO A 208 2.37 -11.63 -8.56
N THR A 209 2.96 -10.44 -8.72
CA THR A 209 3.20 -9.49 -7.63
C THR A 209 1.99 -8.61 -7.30
N ARG A 210 0.91 -8.71 -8.07
CA ARG A 210 -0.37 -8.04 -7.77
C ARG A 210 -1.24 -8.96 -6.89
N PRO A 211 -2.01 -8.41 -5.95
CA PRO A 211 -2.83 -9.23 -5.08
C PRO A 211 -3.93 -9.92 -5.87
N SER A 212 -4.10 -11.20 -5.61
CA SER A 212 -5.18 -12.02 -6.15
C SER A 212 -6.23 -12.30 -5.06
N ARG A 213 -7.35 -12.89 -5.45
CA ARG A 213 -8.34 -13.40 -4.49
C ARG A 213 -7.72 -14.31 -3.43
N TRP A 214 -6.84 -15.22 -3.85
CA TRP A 214 -6.13 -16.11 -2.91
C TRP A 214 -5.28 -15.34 -1.91
N ALA A 215 -4.65 -14.23 -2.32
CA ALA A 215 -3.88 -13.39 -1.42
C ALA A 215 -4.79 -12.69 -0.38
N ALA A 216 -5.94 -12.17 -0.82
CA ALA A 216 -6.93 -11.57 0.07
C ALA A 216 -7.50 -12.58 1.07
N GLU A 217 -7.88 -13.78 0.60
CA GLU A 217 -8.39 -14.87 1.46
C GLU A 217 -7.35 -15.36 2.48
N ALA A 218 -6.08 -15.49 2.07
CA ALA A 218 -5.00 -15.85 2.99
C ALA A 218 -4.77 -14.77 4.05
N MET A 219 -4.88 -13.49 3.67
CA MET A 219 -4.76 -12.37 4.60
C MET A 219 -5.97 -12.31 5.56
N LEU A 220 -7.20 -12.55 5.08
CA LEU A 220 -8.39 -12.68 5.93
C LEU A 220 -8.18 -13.74 7.01
N GLY A 221 -7.72 -14.93 6.63
CA GLY A 221 -7.47 -15.98 7.60
C GLY A 221 -6.38 -15.61 8.61
N ARG A 222 -5.32 -14.89 8.20
CA ARG A 222 -4.32 -14.35 9.13
C ARG A 222 -4.97 -13.37 10.12
N VAL A 223 -5.83 -12.48 9.65
CA VAL A 223 -6.53 -11.50 10.48
C VAL A 223 -7.46 -12.20 11.49
N TYR A 224 -8.32 -13.10 11.02
CA TYR A 224 -9.21 -13.86 11.91
C TYR A 224 -8.45 -14.68 12.96
N LEU A 225 -7.31 -15.27 12.60
CA LEU A 225 -6.46 -15.99 13.55
C LEU A 225 -5.93 -15.06 14.66
N ASN A 226 -5.48 -13.85 14.31
CA ASN A 226 -5.04 -12.86 15.30
C ASN A 226 -6.20 -12.36 16.17
N MET A 227 -7.40 -12.30 15.62
CA MET A 227 -8.62 -11.98 16.36
C MET A 227 -9.16 -13.14 17.21
N GLN A 228 -8.55 -14.34 17.14
CA GLN A 228 -9.09 -15.56 17.74
C GLN A 228 -10.53 -15.89 17.27
N ASP A 229 -10.92 -15.42 16.08
CA ASP A 229 -12.24 -15.64 15.48
C ASP A 229 -12.21 -16.86 14.56
N TYR A 230 -12.25 -18.04 15.16
CA TYR A 230 -12.26 -19.32 14.42
C TYR A 230 -13.49 -19.50 13.52
N PRO A 231 -14.71 -19.08 13.91
CA PRO A 231 -15.86 -19.08 13.00
C PRO A 231 -15.65 -18.19 11.77
N GLY A 232 -15.05 -17.01 11.91
CA GLY A 232 -14.65 -16.16 10.79
C GLY A 232 -13.60 -16.83 9.90
N LEU A 233 -12.57 -17.43 10.51
CA LEU A 233 -11.51 -18.16 9.80
C LEU A 233 -12.07 -19.26 8.88
N GLN A 234 -13.06 -20.03 9.33
CA GLN A 234 -13.69 -21.10 8.53
C GLN A 234 -14.44 -20.59 7.30
N LYS A 235 -14.86 -19.31 7.28
CA LYS A 235 -15.52 -18.70 6.12
C LYS A 235 -14.53 -18.27 5.05
N SER A 236 -13.28 -18.00 5.40
CA SER A 236 -12.24 -17.71 4.41
C SER A 236 -12.00 -18.94 3.55
N GLN A 237 -12.19 -18.81 2.24
CA GLN A 237 -12.19 -19.95 1.31
C GLN A 237 -10.82 -20.64 1.24
N PHE A 238 -9.75 -19.91 1.54
CA PHE A 238 -8.38 -20.44 1.58
C PHE A 238 -8.21 -21.55 2.62
N PHE A 239 -8.65 -21.34 3.86
CA PHE A 239 -8.47 -22.35 4.92
C PHE A 239 -9.46 -23.52 4.82
N ALA A 240 -10.64 -23.30 4.25
CA ALA A 240 -11.57 -24.39 3.93
C ALA A 240 -10.95 -25.41 2.94
N SER A 241 -10.06 -24.96 2.05
CA SER A 241 -9.40 -25.82 1.05
C SER A 241 -8.15 -26.55 1.55
N LEU A 242 -7.51 -26.07 2.63
CA LEU A 242 -6.32 -26.69 3.24
C LEU A 242 -6.65 -27.78 4.28
N LEU A 243 -7.90 -27.84 4.74
CA LEU A 243 -8.38 -28.80 5.73
C LEU A 243 -9.07 -30.04 5.12
N LEU A 244 -9.05 -30.16 3.79
CA LEU A 244 -9.57 -31.29 3.01
C LEU A 244 -8.43 -31.95 2.21
#